data_AF-A0A7C1KM62-F1
#
_entry.id   AF-A0A7C1KM62-F1
#
_cell.length_a   1.000
_cell.length_b   1.000
_cell.length_c   1.000
_cell.angle_alpha   90.00
_cell.angle_beta   90.00
_cell.angle_gamma   90.00
#
_symmetry.space_group_name_H-M   'P 1'
#
loop_
_entity.id
_entity.type
_entity.pdbx_description
1 polymer ?
#
loop_
_entity_poly.entity_id
_entity_poly.type
_entity_poly.pdbx_seq_one_letter_code
_entity_poly.pdbx_strand_id
1 'polypeptide(L)' 'MNKRNNMTINEVMEAMPEEWRYHWCRARVCACRGCANHRVRKAGFTEVDWKGWVKKNER' A
#
# COMPACT_ATOMS: atom_id res chain seq x y z
N MET A 1 -5.64 -18.42 -13.09
CA MET A 1 -5.57 -17.13 -13.82
C MET A 1 -5.30 -16.01 -12.82
N ASN A 2 -4.04 -15.58 -12.67
CA ASN A 2 -3.72 -14.42 -11.83
C ASN A 2 -4.07 -13.16 -12.62
N LYS A 3 -5.22 -12.55 -12.33
CA LYS A 3 -5.57 -11.20 -12.81
C LYS A 3 -4.44 -10.27 -12.36
N ARG A 4 -3.57 -9.85 -13.28
CA ARG A 4 -2.70 -8.70 -13.05
C ARG A 4 -3.63 -7.51 -12.89
N ASN A 5 -3.83 -7.06 -11.66
CA ASN A 5 -4.51 -5.80 -11.42
C ASN A 5 -3.67 -4.72 -12.11
N ASN A 6 -4.22 -4.10 -13.14
CA ASN A 6 -3.54 -3.08 -13.94
C ASN A 6 -3.51 -1.71 -13.24
N MET A 7 -3.51 -1.71 -11.90
CA MET A 7 -3.57 -0.51 -11.08
C MET A 7 -2.16 -0.01 -10.80
N THR A 8 -1.98 1.30 -10.90
CA THR A 8 -0.81 2.04 -10.44
C THR A 8 -0.78 2.12 -8.91
N ILE A 9 0.38 2.46 -8.33
CA ILE A 9 0.47 2.66 -6.89
C ILE A 9 -0.41 3.82 -6.43
N ASN A 10 -0.55 4.90 -7.22
CA ASN A 10 -1.43 6.02 -6.89
C ASN A 10 -2.88 5.56 -6.73
N GLU A 11 -3.41 4.81 -7.70
CA GLU A 11 -4.79 4.28 -7.64
C GLU A 11 -4.98 3.35 -6.43
N VAL A 12 -3.97 2.54 -6.09
CA VAL A 12 -3.99 1.69 -4.89
C VAL A 12 -4.06 2.54 -3.63
N MET A 13 -3.28 3.61 -3.53
CA MET A 13 -3.23 4.49 -2.37
C MET A 13 -4.52 5.32 -2.24
N GLU A 14 -5.04 5.86 -3.35
CA GLU A 14 -6.29 6.63 -3.39
C GLU A 14 -7.50 5.78 -2.99
N ALA A 15 -7.52 4.51 -3.37
CA ALA A 15 -8.59 3.57 -3.00
C ALA A 15 -8.55 3.14 -1.51
N MET A 16 -7.60 3.63 -0.72
CA MET A 16 -7.51 3.42 0.73
C MET A 16 -7.89 4.68 1.52
N PRO A 17 -8.40 4.51 2.76
CA PRO A 17 -8.51 5.59 3.71
C PRO A 17 -7.16 6.29 3.90
N GLU A 18 -7.18 7.62 4.00
CA GLU A 18 -5.96 8.42 4.11
C GLU A 18 -5.11 7.99 5.31
N GLU A 19 -5.76 7.68 6.43
CA GLU A 19 -5.09 7.23 7.65
C GLU A 19 -4.43 5.84 7.51
N TRP A 20 -4.62 5.12 6.39
CA TRP A 20 -3.91 3.88 6.12
C TRP A 20 -2.73 4.08 5.18
N ARG A 21 -2.76 5.12 4.33
CA ARG A 21 -1.79 5.38 3.25
C ARG A 21 -0.38 5.55 3.80
N TYR A 22 -0.25 6.20 4.95
CA TYR A 22 1.04 6.51 5.56
C TYR A 22 1.48 5.49 6.62
N HIS A 23 0.69 4.43 6.84
CA HIS A 23 0.98 3.43 7.87
C HIS A 23 1.35 2.07 7.25
N TRP A 24 2.62 1.67 7.45
CA TRP A 24 3.13 0.35 7.04
C TRP A 24 3.34 -0.57 8.23
N CYS A 25 2.54 -1.63 8.32
CA CYS A 25 2.68 -2.61 9.39
C CYS A 25 3.87 -3.56 9.15
N ARG A 26 4.70 -3.71 10.19
CA ARG A 26 5.83 -4.67 10.24
C ARG A 26 5.58 -5.85 11.18
N ALA A 27 4.41 -5.93 11.81
CA ALA A 27 4.07 -7.05 12.70
C ALA A 27 4.04 -8.37 11.92
N ARG A 28 4.58 -9.44 12.53
CA ARG A 28 4.61 -10.79 11.94
C ARG A 28 3.23 -11.48 11.90
N VAL A 29 2.32 -11.04 12.76
CA VAL A 29 0.93 -11.54 12.85
C VAL A 29 -0.01 -10.47 12.32
N CYS A 30 -1.10 -10.92 11.69
CA CYS A 30 -2.02 -10.13 10.86
C CYS A 30 -2.84 -9.09 11.65
N ALA A 31 -2.17 -8.07 12.19
CA ALA A 31 -2.76 -6.85 12.73
C ALA A 31 -2.91 -5.76 11.66
N CYS A 32 -2.68 -6.08 10.38
CA CYS A 32 -2.67 -5.13 9.26
C CYS A 32 -4.03 -4.50 8.90
N ARG A 33 -5.07 -4.66 9.74
CA ARG A 33 -6.29 -3.85 9.64
C ARG A 33 -5.87 -2.41 9.91
N GLY A 34 -5.92 -1.56 8.89
CA GLY A 34 -5.46 -0.18 9.03
C GLY A 34 -4.12 0.15 8.39
N CYS A 35 -3.54 -0.73 7.55
CA CYS A 35 -2.20 -0.50 6.99
C CYS A 35 -2.13 -0.69 5.48
N ALA A 36 -1.28 0.11 4.83
CA ALA A 36 -1.08 0.13 3.38
C ALA A 36 -0.57 -1.22 2.85
N ASN A 37 0.28 -1.91 3.62
CA ASN A 37 0.97 -3.15 3.20
C ASN A 37 0.01 -4.23 2.68
N HIS A 38 -1.22 -4.33 3.19
CA HIS A 38 -2.19 -5.32 2.72
C HIS A 38 -2.60 -5.06 1.26
N ARG A 39 -3.00 -3.84 0.91
CA ARG A 39 -3.47 -3.53 -0.45
C ARG A 39 -2.31 -3.35 -1.42
N VAL A 40 -1.22 -2.72 -0.98
CA VAL A 40 0.01 -2.53 -1.77
C VAL A 40 0.56 -3.88 -2.23
N ARG A 41 0.75 -4.84 -1.31
CA ARG A 41 1.25 -6.18 -1.68
C ARG A 41 0.28 -6.96 -2.55
N LYS A 42 -1.03 -6.85 -2.30
CA LYS A 42 -2.07 -7.51 -3.12
C LYS A 42 -2.10 -6.96 -4.55
N ALA A 43 -1.73 -5.70 -4.74
CA ALA A 43 -1.57 -5.08 -6.06
C ALA A 43 -0.21 -5.37 -6.72
N GLY A 44 0.70 -6.10 -6.04
CA GLY A 44 2.00 -6.48 -6.58
C GLY A 44 3.13 -5.47 -6.30
N PHE A 45 2.88 -4.45 -5.49
CA PHE A 45 3.88 -3.47 -5.09
C PHE A 45 4.60 -3.87 -3.80
N THR A 46 5.80 -3.32 -3.62
CA THR A 46 6.69 -3.60 -2.49
C THR A 46 6.68 -2.47 -1.46
N GLU A 47 7.37 -2.68 -0.32
CA GLU A 47 7.63 -1.60 0.65
C GLU A 47 8.44 -0.46 0.03
N VAL A 48 9.31 -0.76 -0.94
CA VAL A 48 10.14 0.25 -1.61
C VAL A 48 9.28 1.17 -2.47
N ASP A 49 8.34 0.61 -3.23
CA ASP A 49 7.40 1.38 -4.05
C ASP A 49 6.54 2.28 -3.17
N TRP A 50 6.01 1.73 -2.07
CA TRP A 50 5.25 2.49 -1.08
C TRP A 50 6.06 3.64 -0.48
N LYS A 51 7.30 3.41 -0.01
CA LYS A 51 8.17 4.48 0.49
C LYS A 51 8.45 5.54 -0.58
N GLY A 52 8.63 5.13 -1.83
CA GLY A 52 8.81 6.04 -2.96
C GLY A 52 7.58 6.91 -3.21
N TRP A 53 6.39 6.35 -3.04
CA TRP A 53 5.13 7.09 -3.08
C TRP A 53 5.00 8.05 -1.90
N VAL A 54 5.25 7.60 -0.68
CA VAL A 54 5.18 8.41 0.54
C VAL A 54 6.09 9.62 0.43
N LYS A 55 7.37 9.44 0.03
CA LYS A 55 8.33 10.54 -0.15
C LYS A 55 7.87 11.62 -1.15
N LYS A 56 7.00 11.28 -2.11
CA LYS A 56 6.46 12.23 -3.09
C LYS A 56 5.21 12.97 -2.61
N ASN A 57 4.53 12.45 -1.58
CA ASN A 57 3.20 12.90 -1.16
C ASN A 57 3.13 13.37 0.30
N GLU A 58 4.07 12.98 1.17
CA GLU A 58 4.26 13.63 2.47
C GLU A 58 4.80 15.05 2.26
N ARG A 59 4.07 16.01 2.81
CA ARG A 59 4.37 17.45 2.79
C ARG A 59 5.06 17.86 4.09
#